data_AF-A0A257HK69-F1
#
_entry.id   AF-A0A257HK69-F1
#
_cell.length_a   1.000
_cell.length_b   1.000
_cell.length_c   1.000
_cell.angle_alpha   90.00
_cell.angle_beta   90.00
_cell.angle_gamma   90.00
#
_symmetry.space_group_name_H-M   'P 1'
#
loop_
_entity.id
_entity.type
_entity.pdbx_description
1 polymer ?
#
loop_
_entity_poly.entity_id
_entity_poly.type
_entity_poly.pdbx_seq_one_letter_code
_entity_poly.pdbx_strand_id
1 'polypeptide(L)' 'MMKSLFATAAFTALLMGAAPAFAADCASGIKTTDEMVIKITDSAKKTAAMKHMALAREKMAAKDEAGCMVHLDDAMKSGK' A
#
# COMPACT_ATOMS: atom_id res chain seq x y z
N MET A 1 -8.16 -21.63 33.15
CA MET A 1 -8.62 -22.34 31.93
C MET A 1 -8.54 -21.36 30.77
N MET A 2 -7.38 -21.30 30.09
CA MET A 2 -7.18 -20.43 28.92
C MET A 2 -7.69 -21.14 27.66
N LYS A 3 -8.81 -20.69 27.09
CA LYS A 3 -9.28 -21.05 25.75
C LYS A 3 -10.01 -19.86 25.14
N SER A 4 -9.26 -18.99 24.48
CA SER A 4 -9.78 -18.07 23.46
C SER A 4 -8.63 -17.83 22.49
N LEU A 5 -8.41 -18.86 21.68
CA LEU A 5 -7.59 -18.79 20.48
C LEU A 5 -8.25 -17.78 19.55
N PHE A 6 -7.55 -16.69 19.28
CA PHE A 6 -7.86 -15.74 18.21
C PHE A 6 -7.83 -16.48 16.88
N ALA A 7 -9.00 -16.88 16.41
CA ALA A 7 -9.22 -17.46 15.10
C ALA A 7 -9.89 -16.41 14.21
N THR A 8 -9.11 -15.51 13.60
CA THR A 8 -9.52 -14.80 12.37
C THR A 8 -8.29 -14.22 11.66
N ALA A 9 -7.41 -15.07 11.16
CA ALA A 9 -6.46 -14.72 10.10
C ALA A 9 -6.83 -15.52 8.84
N ALA A 10 -8.01 -15.22 8.31
CA ALA A 10 -8.46 -15.70 7.01
C ALA A 10 -8.84 -14.47 6.17
N PHE A 11 -7.82 -13.74 5.72
CA PHE A 11 -7.95 -12.83 4.60
C PHE A 11 -7.20 -13.42 3.42
N THR A 12 -7.99 -14.13 2.61
CA THR A 12 -7.92 -14.10 1.15
C THR A 12 -6.55 -14.43 0.53
N ALA A 13 -6.36 -15.74 0.34
CA ALA A 13 -5.81 -16.25 -0.90
C ALA A 13 -6.71 -15.82 -2.07
N LEU A 14 -6.49 -14.63 -2.62
CA LEU A 14 -7.04 -14.20 -3.90
C LEU A 14 -6.21 -13.00 -4.36
N LEU A 15 -5.21 -13.24 -5.20
CA LEU A 15 -4.60 -12.28 -6.15
C LEU A 15 -3.38 -12.95 -6.81
N MET A 16 -3.63 -14.09 -7.46
CA MET A 16 -2.77 -14.49 -8.55
C MET A 16 -3.10 -13.55 -9.72
N GLY A 17 -2.13 -12.71 -10.08
CA GLY A 17 -1.99 -12.17 -11.43
C GLY A 17 -2.86 -10.96 -11.75
N ALA A 18 -2.27 -9.78 -11.57
CA ALA A 18 -2.28 -8.65 -12.51
C ALA A 18 -2.04 -7.34 -11.74
N ALA A 19 -0.91 -7.24 -11.06
CA ALA A 19 -0.42 -5.92 -10.69
C ALA A 19 0.20 -5.26 -11.95
N PRO A 20 -0.06 -3.97 -12.20
CA PRO A 20 0.43 -3.28 -13.39
C PRO A 20 1.95 -3.30 -13.44
N ALA A 21 2.51 -3.51 -14.64
CA ALA A 21 3.95 -3.64 -14.93
C ALA A 21 4.82 -2.42 -14.51
N PHE A 22 4.22 -1.35 -14.00
CA PHE A 22 4.93 -0.24 -13.36
C PHE A 22 5.40 -0.56 -11.93
N ALA A 23 5.00 -1.70 -11.39
CA ALA A 23 5.33 -2.15 -10.05
C ALA A 23 6.10 -3.48 -10.07
N ALA A 24 7.09 -3.63 -10.94
CA ALA A 24 8.02 -4.76 -10.84
C ALA A 24 8.76 -4.79 -9.49
N ASP A 25 8.80 -3.65 -8.78
CA ASP A 25 9.31 -3.53 -7.42
C ASP A 25 8.52 -2.44 -6.70
N CYS A 26 7.77 -2.80 -5.65
CA CYS A 26 7.01 -1.79 -4.92
C CYS A 26 7.94 -0.73 -4.27
N ALA A 27 9.20 -1.05 -3.95
CA ALA A 27 10.12 -0.04 -3.41
C ALA A 27 10.38 1.08 -4.44
N SER A 28 10.41 0.73 -5.73
CA SER A 28 10.51 1.70 -6.81
C SER A 28 9.24 2.54 -6.94
N GLY A 29 8.06 1.90 -6.83
CA GLY A 29 6.77 2.58 -6.81
C GLY A 29 6.62 3.55 -5.62
N ILE A 30 7.17 3.19 -4.45
CA ILE A 30 7.12 4.03 -3.25
C ILE A 30 7.91 5.31 -3.50
N LYS A 31 9.12 5.22 -4.07
CA LYS A 31 9.92 6.41 -4.42
C LYS A 31 9.19 7.35 -5.37
N THR A 32 8.65 6.82 -6.47
CA THR A 32 7.92 7.62 -7.46
C THR A 32 6.69 8.28 -6.84
N THR A 33 5.97 7.56 -5.98
CA THR A 33 4.78 8.10 -5.35
C THR A 33 5.13 9.15 -4.29
N ASP A 34 6.20 8.97 -3.51
CA ASP A 34 6.72 9.95 -2.54
C ASP A 34 6.99 11.31 -3.22
N GLU A 35 7.65 11.29 -4.38
CA GLU A 35 7.88 12.49 -5.20
C GLU A 35 6.59 13.14 -5.70
N MET A 36 5.55 12.34 -6.01
CA MET A 36 4.23 12.87 -6.38
C MET A 36 3.51 13.45 -5.15
N VAL A 37 3.56 12.79 -3.99
CA VAL A 37 2.93 13.25 -2.75
C VAL A 37 3.48 14.60 -2.31
N ILE A 38 4.78 14.83 -2.49
CA ILE A 38 5.41 16.13 -2.20
C ILE A 38 4.84 17.25 -3.09
N LYS A 39 4.49 16.92 -4.35
CA LYS A 39 3.93 17.85 -5.34
C LYS A 39 2.42 18.08 -5.16
N ILE A 40 1.73 17.30 -4.33
CA ILE A 40 0.32 17.56 -3.98
C ILE A 40 0.24 18.86 -3.17
N THR A 41 -0.50 19.83 -3.68
CA THR A 41 -0.77 21.12 -3.03
C THR A 41 -1.93 21.06 -2.04
N ASP A 42 -2.89 20.15 -2.27
CA ASP A 42 -4.00 19.89 -1.38
C ASP A 42 -3.55 19.11 -0.14
N SER A 43 -3.63 19.75 1.03
CA SER A 43 -3.11 19.18 2.27
C SER A 43 -3.88 17.94 2.74
N ALA A 44 -5.18 17.85 2.46
CA ALA A 44 -5.99 16.69 2.83
C ALA A 44 -5.64 15.47 1.97
N LYS A 45 -5.50 15.69 0.66
CA LYS A 45 -5.02 14.68 -0.30
C LYS A 45 -3.59 14.24 0.02
N LYS A 46 -2.71 15.18 0.38
CA LYS A 46 -1.33 14.89 0.80
C LYS A 46 -1.29 14.01 2.05
N THR A 47 -2.11 14.32 3.07
CA THR A 47 -2.21 13.47 4.27
C THR A 47 -2.75 12.07 3.97
N ALA A 48 -3.76 11.96 3.09
CA ALA A 48 -4.27 10.66 2.65
C ALA A 48 -3.21 9.86 1.90
N ALA A 49 -2.54 10.47 0.92
CA ALA A 49 -1.47 9.84 0.16
C ALA A 49 -0.28 9.41 1.03
N MET A 50 0.11 10.23 2.02
CA MET A 50 1.11 9.87 3.05
C MET A 50 0.70 8.64 3.87
N LYS A 51 -0.58 8.54 4.27
CA LYS A 51 -1.10 7.39 5.03
C LYS A 51 -1.06 6.10 4.19
N HIS A 52 -1.51 6.18 2.95
CA HIS A 52 -1.45 5.05 2.01
C HIS A 52 0.00 4.65 1.71
N MET A 53 0.93 5.60 1.61
CA MET A 53 2.38 5.34 1.51
C MET A 53 2.97 4.66 2.75
N ALA A 54 2.55 5.04 3.95
CA ALA A 54 2.98 4.38 5.18
C ALA A 54 2.51 2.92 5.22
N LEU A 55 1.25 2.67 4.87
CA LEU A 55 0.70 1.32 4.76
C LEU A 55 1.41 0.50 3.67
N ALA A 56 1.72 1.10 2.53
CA ALA A 56 2.49 0.45 1.48
C ALA A 56 3.89 0.01 1.97
N ARG A 57 4.57 0.85 2.76
CA ARG A 57 5.87 0.53 3.40
C ARG A 57 5.75 -0.58 4.44
N GLU A 58 4.68 -0.59 5.24
CA GLU A 58 4.42 -1.68 6.20
C GLU A 58 4.15 -3.01 5.49
N LYS A 59 3.36 -2.98 4.41
CA LYS A 59 3.09 -4.16 3.58
C LYS A 59 4.36 -4.69 2.90
N MET A 60 5.25 -3.80 2.46
CA MET A 60 6.58 -4.21 1.99
C MET A 60 7.43 -4.87 3.07
N ALA A 61 7.46 -4.30 4.27
CA ALA A 61 8.19 -4.90 5.38
C ALA A 61 7.63 -6.30 5.73
N ALA A 62 6.33 -6.50 5.56
CA ALA A 62 5.65 -7.78 5.71
C ALA A 62 5.81 -8.75 4.51
N LYS A 63 6.58 -8.37 3.47
CA LYS A 63 6.72 -9.10 2.18
C LYS A 63 5.39 -9.32 1.44
N ASP A 64 4.41 -8.48 1.73
CA ASP A 64 3.09 -8.46 1.10
C ASP A 64 3.12 -7.46 -0.07
N GLU A 65 3.70 -7.88 -1.19
CA GLU A 65 3.87 -7.03 -2.37
C GLU A 65 2.53 -6.63 -2.99
N ALA A 66 1.54 -7.53 -2.98
CA ALA A 66 0.19 -7.24 -3.45
C ALA A 66 -0.47 -6.15 -2.60
N GLY A 67 -0.40 -6.28 -1.27
CA GLY A 67 -0.89 -5.26 -0.35
C GLY A 67 -0.16 -3.93 -0.47
N CYS A 68 1.15 -3.96 -0.74
CA CYS A 68 1.87 -2.72 -1.05
C CYS A 68 1.26 -2.04 -2.28
N MET A 69 1.16 -2.76 -3.40
CA MET A 69 0.78 -2.14 -4.67
C MET A 69 -0.64 -1.55 -4.65
N VAL A 70 -1.57 -2.17 -3.91
CA VAL A 70 -2.91 -1.61 -3.70
C VAL A 70 -2.84 -0.26 -2.98
N HIS A 71 -2.11 -0.19 -1.87
CA HIS A 71 -1.95 1.07 -1.14
C HIS A 71 -1.11 2.10 -1.92
N LEU A 72 -0.20 1.64 -2.76
CA LEU A 72 0.57 2.50 -3.64
C LEU A 72 -0.30 3.19 -4.70
N ASP A 73 -1.17 2.41 -5.33
CA ASP A 73 -2.12 2.90 -6.33
C ASP A 73 -3.15 3.88 -5.71
N ASP A 74 -3.64 3.57 -4.51
CA ASP A 74 -4.52 4.47 -3.75
C ASP A 74 -3.83 5.81 -3.41
N ALA A 75 -2.54 5.76 -3.04
CA ALA A 75 -1.76 6.98 -2.79
C ALA A 75 -1.59 7.83 -4.06
N MET A 76 -1.32 7.19 -5.21
CA MET A 76 -1.22 7.89 -6.50
C MET A 76 -2.56 8.49 -6.94
N LYS A 77 -3.66 7.75 -6.76
CA LYS A 77 -5.02 8.24 -7.05
C LYS A 77 -5.42 9.39 -6.14
N SER A 78 -5.02 9.35 -4.87
CA SER A 78 -5.26 10.43 -3.91
C SER A 78 -4.52 11.71 -4.28
N GLY A 79 -3.39 11.60 -5.00
CA GLY A 79 -2.59 12.74 -5.46
C GLY A 79 -2.93 13.32 -6.83
N LYS A 80 -3.79 12.65 -7.61
CA LYS A 80 -4.38 13.19 -8.85
C LYS A 80 -5.56 14.12 -8.55
#